data_AF-A0A315X1C3-F1
#
_entry.id   AF-A0A315X1C3-F1
#
_cell.length_a   1.000
_cell.length_b   1.000
_cell.length_c   1.000
_cell.angle_alpha   90.00
_cell.angle_beta   90.00
_cell.angle_gamma   90.00
#
_symmetry.space_group_name_H-M   'P 1'
#
loop_
_entity.id
_entity.type
_entity.pdbx_description
1 polymer ?
#
loop_
_entity_poly.entity_id
_entity_poly.type
_entity_poly.pdbx_seq_one_letter_code
_entity_poly.pdbx_strand_id
1 'polypeptide(L)' 'MKLTYELWRLVAVKDGSRSTWELVGRFPNVRRAQRKIHELAGSSIVSPEEGFYWYEDREGTHTFRIEAARLEE' A
#
# COMPACT_ATOMS: atom_id res chain seq x y z
N MET A 1 -1.63 5.01 23.27
CA MET A 1 -1.52 5.41 21.85
C MET A 1 -1.45 4.17 20.98
N LYS A 2 -2.50 3.87 20.22
CA LYS A 2 -2.51 2.71 19.31
C LYS A 2 -2.20 3.20 17.89
N LEU A 3 -1.00 2.89 17.41
CA LEU A 3 -0.63 3.13 16.01
C LEU A 3 -1.33 2.09 15.13
N THR A 4 -1.98 2.57 14.08
CA THR A 4 -2.51 1.76 12.99
C THR A 4 -1.76 2.06 11.71
N TYR A 5 -1.70 1.08 10.82
CA TYR A 5 -1.00 1.17 9.54
C TYR A 5 -2.04 0.99 8.44
N GLU A 6 -2.25 2.04 7.67
CA GLU A 6 -3.17 2.05 6.54
C GLU A 6 -2.42 1.62 5.28
N LEU A 7 -2.92 0.57 4.64
CA LEU A 7 -2.44 0.13 3.34
C LEU A 7 -3.24 0.83 2.26
N TRP A 8 -2.56 1.64 1.46
CA TRP A 8 -3.16 2.36 0.34
C TRP A 8 -2.65 1.79 -0.98
N ARG A 9 -3.55 1.60 -1.95
CA ARG A 9 -3.25 1.16 -3.31
C ARG A 9 -3.50 2.30 -4.29
N LEU A 10 -2.56 2.54 -5.19
CA LEU A 10 -2.73 3.48 -6.29
C LEU A 10 -3.71 2.88 -7.30
N VAL A 11 -4.84 3.57 -7.52
CA VAL A 11 -5.90 3.11 -8.44
C VAL A 11 -5.87 3.90 -9.75
N ALA A 12 -5.54 5.19 -9.68
CA ALA A 12 -5.45 6.02 -10.87
C ALA A 12 -4.45 7.16 -10.65
N VAL A 13 -3.66 7.46 -11.67
CA VAL A 13 -2.87 8.70 -11.73
C VAL A 13 -3.62 9.66 -12.63
N LYS A 14 -4.30 10.65 -12.05
CA LYS A 14 -4.95 11.72 -12.81
C LYS A 14 -3.91 12.82 -13.00
N ASP A 15 -3.60 13.11 -14.26
CA ASP A 15 -2.65 14.10 -14.79
C ASP A 15 -1.83 14.93 -13.78
N GLY A 16 -0.50 14.81 -13.90
CA GLY A 16 0.52 15.74 -13.39
C GLY A 16 0.76 15.79 -11.87
N SER A 17 -0.25 15.60 -11.03
CA SER A 17 -0.09 15.71 -9.55
C SER A 17 -1.17 15.05 -8.70
N ARG A 18 -2.20 14.41 -9.28
CA ARG A 18 -3.31 13.82 -8.50
C ARG A 18 -3.39 12.31 -8.67
N SER A 19 -2.57 11.62 -7.90
CA SER A 19 -2.70 10.18 -7.67
C SER A 19 -3.90 9.90 -6.75
N THR A 20 -4.82 9.07 -7.21
CA THR A 20 -5.95 8.55 -6.44
C THR A 20 -5.52 7.26 -5.76
N TRP A 21 -5.50 7.29 -4.44
CA TRP A 21 -5.18 6.17 -3.58
C TRP A 21 -6.45 5.63 -2.94
N GLU A 22 -6.62 4.31 -2.98
CA GLU A 22 -7.71 3.59 -2.33
C GLU A 22 -7.19 2.90 -1.08
N LEU A 23 -7.91 3.07 0.03
CA LEU A 23 -7.61 2.38 1.27
C LEU A 23 -7.97 0.89 1.13
N VAL A 24 -6.96 0.03 1.06
CA VAL A 24 -7.11 -1.42 0.99
C VAL A 24 -7.49 -1.99 2.36
N GLY A 25 -6.91 -1.43 3.43
CA GLY A 25 -7.21 -1.88 4.78
C GLY A 25 -6.34 -1.23 5.86
N ARG A 26 -6.78 -1.41 7.11
CA ARG A 26 -6.08 -0.92 8.30
C ARG A 26 -5.53 -2.08 9.10
N PHE A 27 -4.27 -1.96 9.51
CA PHE A 27 -3.54 -3.02 10.17
C PHE A 27 -2.97 -2.53 11.50
N PRO A 28 -2.92 -3.39 12.54
CA PRO A 28 -2.32 -3.02 13.82
C PRO A 28 -0.78 -2.95 13.76
N ASN A 29 -0.15 -3.43 12.68
CA ASN A 29 1.30 -3.38 12.49
C ASN A 29 1.68 -3.43 11.01
N VAL A 30 2.84 -2.85 10.69
CA VAL A 30 3.41 -2.82 9.33
C VAL A 30 3.59 -4.21 8.74
N ARG A 31 3.97 -5.21 9.55
CA ARG A 31 4.15 -6.60 9.10
C ARG A 31 2.87 -7.20 8.51
N ARG A 32 1.70 -6.88 9.05
CA ARG A 32 0.42 -7.36 8.50
C ARG A 32 0.06 -6.64 7.20
N ALA A 33 0.33 -5.34 7.10
CA ALA A 33 0.16 -4.61 5.85
C ALA A 33 1.09 -5.17 4.76
N GLN A 34 2.37 -5.40 5.07
CA GLN A 34 3.33 -6.06 4.17
C GLN A 34 2.85 -7.43 3.73
N ARG A 35 2.41 -8.28 4.67
CA ARG A 35 1.86 -9.60 4.35
C ARG A 35 0.70 -9.50 3.35
N LYS A 36 -0.19 -8.53 3.53
CA LYS A 36 -1.30 -8.32 2.60
C LYS A 36 -0.82 -7.95 1.20
N ILE A 37 0.21 -7.11 1.09
CA ILE A 37 0.84 -6.79 -0.21
C ILE A 37 1.42 -8.07 -0.83
N HIS A 38 2.14 -8.90 -0.06
CA HIS A 38 2.63 -10.19 -0.54
C HIS A 38 1.51 -11.14 -0.96
N GLU A 39 0.35 -11.15 -0.28
CA GLU A 39 -0.81 -11.94 -0.69
C GLU A 39 -1.42 -11.43 -2.01
N LEU A 40 -1.39 -10.12 -2.27
CA LEU A 40 -1.91 -9.52 -3.49
C LEU A 40 -0.93 -9.66 -4.67
N ALA A 41 0.36 -9.42 -4.43
CA ALA A 41 1.43 -9.43 -5.41
C ALA A 41 1.98 -10.84 -5.70
N GLY A 42 1.78 -11.78 -4.76
CA GLY A 42 2.43 -13.07 -4.79
C GLY A 42 3.97 -12.95 -4.80
N SER A 43 4.59 -13.62 -5.77
CA SER A 43 6.05 -13.59 -5.99
C SER A 43 6.52 -12.43 -6.87
N SER A 44 5.61 -11.60 -7.41
CA SER A 44 5.95 -10.50 -8.33
C SER A 44 6.28 -9.18 -7.64
N ILE A 45 6.40 -9.17 -6.30
CA ILE A 45 6.68 -7.94 -5.57
C ILE A 45 8.07 -7.39 -5.91
N VAL A 46 8.12 -6.14 -6.39
CA VAL A 46 9.35 -5.46 -6.74
C VAL A 46 9.64 -4.44 -5.65
N SER A 47 10.56 -4.82 -4.77
CA SER A 47 11.26 -4.08 -3.72
C SER A 47 10.57 -2.91 -2.97
N PRO A 48 10.68 -2.88 -1.62
CA PRO A 48 10.28 -1.73 -0.84
C PRO A 48 11.31 -0.59 -0.93
N GLU A 49 11.16 0.32 -1.89
CA GLU A 49 11.85 1.61 -1.81
C GLU A 49 11.08 2.51 -0.83
N GLU A 50 11.70 2.88 0.28
CA GLU A 50 11.20 3.86 1.26
C GLU A 50 9.75 3.62 1.78
N GLY A 51 9.29 2.37 1.84
CA GLY A 51 7.94 2.03 2.32
C GLY A 51 6.84 2.11 1.25
N PHE A 52 7.22 2.32 0.00
CA PHE A 52 6.40 2.07 -1.18
C PHE A 52 6.71 0.68 -1.72
N TYR A 53 5.68 -0.07 -2.06
CA TYR A 53 5.77 -1.40 -2.65
C TYR A 53 5.08 -1.33 -3.98
N TRP A 54 5.68 -1.86 -5.03
CA TRP A 54 4.97 -1.98 -6.28
C TRP A 54 5.22 -3.35 -6.90
N TYR A 55 4.30 -3.77 -7.75
CA TYR A 55 4.47 -4.98 -8.54
C TYR A 55 3.86 -4.75 -9.91
N GLU A 56 4.38 -5.45 -10.89
CA GLU A 56 3.80 -5.48 -12.23
C GLU A 56 3.05 -6.79 -12.40
N ASP A 57 1.79 -6.69 -12.83
CA ASP A 57 0.98 -7.82 -13.24
C ASP A 57 0.44 -7.58 -14.67
N ARG A 58 -0.34 -8.51 -15.21
CA ARG A 58 -0.95 -8.43 -16.54
C ARG A 58 -1.88 -7.23 -16.70
N GLU A 59 -2.44 -6.73 -15.60
CA GLU A 59 -3.28 -5.53 -15.58
C GLU A 59 -2.48 -4.22 -15.55
N GLY A 60 -1.17 -4.28 -15.29
CA GLY A 60 -0.27 -3.14 -15.25
C GLY A 60 0.52 -3.05 -13.94
N THR A 61 1.07 -1.86 -13.67
CA THR A 61 1.82 -1.58 -12.44
C THR A 61 0.87 -1.25 -11.30
N HIS A 62 0.92 -2.04 -10.23
CA HIS A 62 0.20 -1.77 -8.98
C HIS A 62 1.15 -1.22 -7.94
N THR A 63 0.90 0.01 -7.49
CA THR A 63 1.68 0.65 -6.43
C THR A 63 0.91 0.67 -5.12
N PHE A 64 1.59 0.38 -4.02
CA PHE A 64 1.09 0.37 -2.65
C PHE A 64 1.97 1.22 -1.77
N ARG A 65 1.38 1.82 -0.75
CA ARG A 65 2.11 2.50 0.32
C ARG A 65 1.51 2.18 1.66
N ILE A 66 2.35 2.13 2.68
CA ILE A 66 1.90 1.89 4.06
C ILE A 66 2.08 3.19 4.83
N GLU A 67 0.98 3.77 5.30
CA GLU A 67 0.98 4.99 6.09
C GLU A 67 0.65 4.70 7.55
N ALA A 68 1.41 5.29 8.47
CA ALA A 68 1.12 5.18 9.89
C ALA A 68 0.02 6.20 10.25
N ALA A 69 -1.18 5.72 10.53
CA ALA A 69 -2.29 6.51 11.03
C ALA A 69 -2.38 6.37 12.55
N ARG A 70 -2.44 7.52 13.25
CA ARG A 70 -2.81 7.53 14.66
C ARG A 70 -4.32 7.38 14.74
N LEU A 71 -4.79 6.34 15.41
CA LEU A 71 -6.17 6.29 15.86
C LEU A 71 -6.26 7.17 17.10
N GLU A 72 -6.86 8.36 16.97
CA GLU A 72 -7.25 9.16 18.13
C GLU A 72 -8.59 8.57 18.63
N GLU A 73 -8.60 8.11 19.89
CA GLU A 73 -9.76 7.52 20.57
C GLU A 73 -10.74 8.60 21.07
#